data_AF-A0A7J4CPV4-F1
#
_entry.id   AF-A0A7J4CPV4-F1
#
_cell.length_a   1.000
_cell.length_b   1.000
_cell.length_c   1.000
_cell.angle_alpha   90.00
_cell.angle_beta   90.00
_cell.angle_gamma   90.00
#
_symmetry.space_group_name_H-M   'P 1'
#
loop_
_entity.id
_entity.type
_entity.pdbx_description
1 polymer ?
#
loop_
_entity_poly.entity_id
_entity_poly.type
_entity_poly.pdbx_seq_one_letter_code
_entity_poly.pdbx_strand_id
1 'polypeptide(L)'
;MLLAGSSIGHNLVLTSFGESHGKCVGAVLDGCPAGLELDEKDLQKMLDLRRPGQSLVSTQRKEGDIVEILSGVFRGYTTGAPITTIIWNKDHDSKSYAKLKTTMRPGHSDYPAYVKYKKFNDHRGGGRFSGRLTATYVMGGAIARKLLKVTLGVETNAYTCKIGKIEMKNQATQQMLKSIYTNEVRCPEKTIAGKMKKSILDARKKGDSLGGIIESVTNNIPIGLGEPIFSSLESELSKAIYSIPAVKGVEFGSGFSGSEKYGSQNNDSYTFRRGKVVTKTNNAGGILGGISNG
;
A
#
# COMPACT_ATOMS: atom_id res chain seq x y z
N MET A 1 -1.21 -2.69 -28.73
CA MET A 1 -0.98 -3.70 -27.67
C MET A 1 -2.10 -3.55 -26.66
N LEU A 2 -2.80 -4.63 -26.37
CA LEU A 2 -3.87 -4.66 -25.38
C LEU A 2 -3.26 -4.49 -23.97
N LEU A 3 -3.93 -3.72 -23.12
CA LEU A 3 -3.58 -3.54 -21.72
C LEU A 3 -3.99 -4.81 -20.95
N ALA A 4 -3.02 -5.64 -20.59
CA ALA A 4 -3.14 -6.56 -19.47
C ALA A 4 -2.58 -5.88 -18.20
N GLY A 5 -3.14 -6.17 -17.02
CA GLY A 5 -2.56 -5.76 -15.73
C GLY A 5 -3.26 -4.62 -14.98
N SER A 6 -4.56 -4.40 -15.19
CA SER A 6 -5.36 -3.49 -14.33
C SER A 6 -5.96 -4.18 -13.10
N SER A 7 -5.75 -5.49 -12.96
CA SER A 7 -6.36 -6.33 -11.93
C SER A 7 -5.32 -7.13 -11.15
N ILE A 8 -5.58 -7.36 -9.87
CA ILE A 8 -4.80 -8.23 -8.98
C ILE A 8 -5.74 -9.10 -8.14
N GLY A 9 -5.27 -10.28 -7.74
CA GLY A 9 -6.04 -11.27 -6.98
C GLY A 9 -6.57 -12.41 -7.86
N HIS A 10 -7.13 -13.43 -7.21
CA HIS A 10 -7.70 -14.62 -7.86
C HIS A 10 -9.19 -14.79 -7.51
N ASN A 11 -9.49 -15.06 -6.23
CA ASN A 11 -10.87 -15.17 -5.76
C ASN A 11 -11.45 -13.81 -5.33
N LEU A 12 -10.61 -12.98 -4.71
CA LEU A 12 -10.92 -11.59 -4.40
C LEU A 12 -10.11 -10.72 -5.35
N VAL A 13 -10.76 -10.17 -6.38
CA VAL A 13 -10.09 -9.49 -7.49
C VAL A 13 -10.34 -7.99 -7.41
N LEU A 14 -9.26 -7.22 -7.28
CA LEU A 14 -9.30 -5.77 -7.36
C LEU A 14 -8.93 -5.31 -8.77
N THR A 15 -9.84 -4.64 -9.45
CA THR A 15 -9.60 -3.97 -10.74
C THR A 15 -9.56 -2.47 -10.54
N SER A 16 -8.43 -1.83 -10.85
CA SER A 16 -8.26 -0.38 -10.80
C SER A 16 -8.61 0.25 -12.15
N PHE A 17 -9.30 1.38 -12.17
CA PHE A 17 -9.59 2.14 -13.39
C PHE A 17 -9.50 3.66 -13.19
N GLY A 18 -9.55 4.39 -14.31
CA GLY A 18 -9.46 5.84 -14.35
C GLY A 18 -8.02 6.35 -14.49
N GLU A 19 -7.90 7.67 -14.56
CA GLU A 19 -6.65 8.38 -14.79
C GLU A 19 -6.58 9.62 -13.90
N SER A 20 -5.36 10.06 -13.58
CA SER A 20 -5.18 11.20 -12.67
C SER A 20 -5.84 12.50 -13.12
N HIS A 21 -6.02 12.72 -14.43
CA HIS A 21 -6.69 13.89 -15.00
C HIS A 21 -7.97 13.50 -15.77
N GLY A 22 -8.44 12.26 -15.60
CA GLY A 22 -9.75 11.83 -16.06
C GLY A 22 -10.88 12.39 -15.18
N LYS A 23 -12.13 12.01 -15.47
CA LYS A 23 -13.30 12.43 -14.67
C LYS A 23 -13.29 11.88 -13.25
N CYS A 24 -12.78 10.66 -13.09
CA CYS A 24 -12.69 9.99 -11.80
C CYS A 24 -11.54 8.97 -11.80
N VAL A 25 -11.21 8.50 -10.60
CA VAL A 25 -10.45 7.27 -10.37
C VAL A 25 -11.34 6.32 -9.58
N GLY A 26 -11.23 5.02 -9.82
CA GLY A 26 -12.11 4.06 -9.17
C GLY A 26 -11.58 2.65 -9.18
N ALA A 27 -12.30 1.80 -8.47
CA ALA A 27 -11.99 0.40 -8.31
C ALA A 27 -13.26 -0.44 -8.39
N VAL A 28 -13.12 -1.67 -8.90
CA VAL A 28 -14.09 -2.74 -8.75
C VAL A 28 -13.43 -3.83 -7.91
N LEU A 29 -14.05 -4.20 -6.79
CA LEU A 29 -13.65 -5.35 -5.99
C LEU A 29 -14.68 -6.46 -6.18
N ASP A 30 -14.27 -7.53 -6.84
CA ASP A 30 -15.09 -8.71 -7.09
C ASP A 30 -14.70 -9.86 -6.16
N GLY A 31 -15.67 -10.72 -5.83
CA GLY A 31 -15.49 -11.88 -4.95
C GLY A 31 -15.57 -11.60 -3.44
N CYS A 32 -16.02 -10.40 -3.04
CA CYS A 32 -16.34 -10.14 -1.64
C CYS A 32 -17.62 -10.90 -1.26
N PRO A 33 -17.64 -11.70 -0.18
CA PRO A 33 -18.84 -12.46 0.21
C PRO A 33 -19.97 -11.52 0.61
N ALA A 34 -21.21 -11.99 0.45
CA ALA A 34 -22.39 -11.27 0.93
C ALA A 34 -22.44 -11.23 2.47
N GLY A 35 -23.05 -10.19 3.03
CA GLY A 35 -23.30 -10.05 4.47
C GLY A 35 -22.23 -9.31 5.26
N LEU A 36 -21.18 -8.78 4.63
CA LEU A 36 -20.24 -7.87 5.28
C LEU A 36 -20.92 -6.50 5.43
N GLU A 37 -21.06 -6.01 6.65
CA GLU A 37 -21.49 -4.62 6.89
C GLU A 37 -20.49 -3.67 6.23
N LEU A 38 -20.96 -2.74 5.38
CA LEU A 38 -20.10 -1.85 4.63
C LEU A 38 -20.82 -0.54 4.29
N ASP A 39 -20.16 0.59 4.59
CA ASP A 39 -20.56 1.91 4.11
C ASP A 39 -19.34 2.71 3.60
N GLU A 40 -19.61 3.89 3.04
CA GLU A 40 -18.56 4.79 2.54
C GLU A 40 -17.61 5.28 3.64
N LYS A 41 -18.05 5.36 4.90
CA LYS A 41 -17.23 5.85 6.01
C LYS A 41 -16.12 4.87 6.36
N ASP A 42 -16.34 3.57 6.14
CA ASP A 42 -15.30 2.55 6.28
C ASP A 42 -14.10 2.81 5.35
N LEU A 43 -14.40 3.17 4.09
CA LEU A 43 -13.39 3.49 3.08
C LEU A 43 -12.82 4.90 3.29
N GLN A 44 -13.67 5.87 3.62
CA GLN A 44 -13.30 7.28 3.75
C GLN A 44 -12.21 7.48 4.81
N LYS A 45 -12.28 6.76 5.95
CA LYS A 45 -11.22 6.81 6.99
C LYS A 45 -9.84 6.48 6.41
N MET A 46 -9.76 5.45 5.57
CA MET A 46 -8.50 5.02 4.97
C MET A 46 -8.05 5.96 3.84
N LEU A 47 -8.99 6.49 3.07
CA LEU A 47 -8.72 7.49 2.03
C LEU A 47 -8.25 8.82 2.61
N ASP A 48 -8.83 9.25 3.72
CA ASP A 48 -8.35 10.42 4.46
C ASP A 48 -6.90 10.19 4.88
N LEU A 49 -6.54 9.02 5.42
CA LEU A 49 -5.15 8.68 5.70
C LEU A 49 -4.26 8.62 4.44
N ARG A 50 -4.79 8.50 3.23
CA ARG A 50 -3.98 8.51 2.00
C ARG A 50 -3.81 9.92 1.43
N ARG A 51 -4.80 10.78 1.65
CA ARG A 51 -5.02 12.03 0.94
C ARG A 51 -3.80 12.96 0.99
N PRO A 52 -3.42 13.59 -0.13
CA PRO A 52 -2.37 14.61 -0.14
C PRO A 52 -2.80 15.87 0.64
N GLY A 53 -1.85 16.77 0.90
CA GLY A 53 -2.14 18.11 1.42
C GLY A 53 -2.43 18.17 2.92
N GLN A 54 -2.19 17.09 3.65
CA GLN A 54 -2.42 17.03 5.10
C GLN A 54 -1.33 17.71 5.92
N SER A 55 -0.12 17.80 5.37
CA SER A 55 1.06 18.26 6.09
C SER A 55 2.11 18.85 5.17
N LEU A 56 3.04 19.61 5.76
CA LEU A 56 4.19 20.19 5.04
C LEU A 56 5.19 19.15 4.52
N VAL A 57 5.10 17.91 5.01
CA VAL A 57 5.94 16.79 4.55
C VAL A 57 5.31 16.02 3.38
N SER A 58 4.10 16.40 2.96
CA SER A 58 3.39 15.82 1.81
C SER A 58 3.23 16.85 0.68
N THR A 59 2.78 16.39 -0.49
CA THR A 59 2.39 17.27 -1.59
C THR A 59 1.28 18.24 -1.17
N GLN A 60 1.28 19.45 -1.71
CA GLN A 60 0.31 20.50 -1.36
C GLN A 60 -1.01 20.44 -2.12
N ARG A 61 -1.21 19.42 -2.97
CA ARG A 61 -2.46 19.25 -3.70
C ARG A 61 -3.63 19.06 -2.73
N LYS A 62 -4.72 19.79 -2.97
CA LYS A 62 -5.98 19.65 -2.25
C LYS A 62 -6.92 18.76 -3.06
N GLU A 63 -6.75 17.46 -2.89
CA GLU A 63 -7.69 16.46 -3.41
C GLU A 63 -8.68 16.14 -2.29
N GLY A 64 -9.99 16.14 -2.55
CA GLY A 64 -10.99 15.90 -1.50
C GLY A 64 -11.13 14.42 -1.13
N ASP A 65 -10.94 13.54 -2.11
CA ASP A 65 -11.04 12.08 -1.98
C ASP A 65 -12.32 11.59 -1.32
N ILE A 66 -13.45 12.15 -1.75
CA ILE A 66 -14.76 11.68 -1.30
C ILE A 66 -15.12 10.44 -2.11
N VAL A 67 -15.25 9.31 -1.42
CA VAL A 67 -15.62 8.03 -2.02
C VAL A 67 -17.11 7.91 -2.22
N GLU A 68 -17.50 7.29 -3.32
CA GLU A 68 -18.88 6.91 -3.62
C GLU A 68 -18.93 5.40 -3.92
N ILE A 69 -19.86 4.67 -3.29
CA ILE A 69 -20.12 3.25 -3.61
C ILE A 69 -21.28 3.17 -4.62
N LEU A 70 -21.00 2.68 -5.83
CA LEU A 70 -21.97 2.61 -6.93
C LEU A 70 -22.72 1.28 -6.99
N SER A 71 -22.12 0.19 -6.51
CA SER A 71 -22.68 -1.16 -6.62
C SER A 71 -22.17 -2.09 -5.52
N GLY A 72 -22.78 -3.27 -5.40
CA GLY A 72 -22.30 -4.35 -4.53
C GLY A 72 -22.74 -4.22 -3.06
N VAL A 73 -23.35 -3.10 -2.67
CA VAL A 73 -23.90 -2.87 -1.32
C VAL A 73 -25.40 -2.56 -1.39
N PHE A 74 -26.18 -3.21 -0.53
CA PHE A 74 -27.60 -2.94 -0.36
C PHE A 74 -27.96 -3.01 1.12
N ARG A 75 -28.71 -2.01 1.62
CA ARG A 75 -29.11 -1.89 3.03
C ARG A 75 -27.93 -1.98 4.03
N GLY A 76 -26.76 -1.45 3.65
CA GLY A 76 -25.57 -1.43 4.51
C GLY A 76 -24.76 -2.74 4.52
N TYR A 77 -25.09 -3.71 3.67
CA TYR A 77 -24.36 -4.99 3.58
C TYR A 77 -23.91 -5.27 2.16
N THR A 78 -22.77 -5.94 2.02
CA THR A 78 -22.33 -6.49 0.74
C THR A 78 -23.32 -7.54 0.25
N THR A 79 -23.53 -7.57 -1.06
CA THR A 79 -24.53 -8.44 -1.72
C THR A 79 -23.92 -9.68 -2.36
N GLY A 80 -22.58 -9.77 -2.40
CA GLY A 80 -21.84 -10.76 -3.20
C GLY A 80 -21.60 -10.32 -4.65
N ALA A 81 -22.31 -9.30 -5.14
CA ALA A 81 -22.03 -8.69 -6.43
C ALA A 81 -20.77 -7.80 -6.37
N PRO A 82 -20.12 -7.50 -7.52
CA PRO A 82 -18.95 -6.62 -7.57
C PRO A 82 -19.21 -5.27 -6.90
N ILE A 83 -18.29 -4.87 -6.03
CA ILE A 83 -18.34 -3.60 -5.31
C ILE A 83 -17.58 -2.57 -6.13
N THR A 84 -18.31 -1.61 -6.70
CA THR A 84 -17.71 -0.53 -7.50
C THR A 84 -17.62 0.73 -6.67
N THR A 85 -16.43 1.32 -6.59
CA THR A 85 -16.15 2.55 -5.83
C THR A 85 -15.47 3.58 -6.71
N ILE A 86 -15.83 4.86 -6.56
CA ILE A 86 -15.18 5.96 -7.30
C ILE A 86 -14.81 7.12 -6.38
N ILE A 87 -13.86 7.93 -6.85
CA ILE A 87 -13.60 9.29 -6.39
C ILE A 87 -13.62 10.20 -7.60
N TRP A 88 -14.44 11.25 -7.54
CA TRP A 88 -14.48 12.30 -8.56
C TRP A 88 -13.23 13.17 -8.49
N ASN A 89 -12.61 13.41 -9.65
CA ASN A 89 -11.52 14.36 -9.79
C ASN A 89 -12.11 15.76 -9.93
N LYS A 90 -11.77 16.69 -9.02
CA LYS A 90 -12.17 18.11 -9.13
C LYS A 90 -11.19 18.88 -10.01
N ASP A 91 -11.72 19.76 -10.86
CA ASP A 91 -11.05 20.55 -11.90
C ASP A 91 -9.54 20.70 -11.73
N HIS A 92 -8.81 19.90 -12.50
CA HIS A 92 -7.34 19.91 -12.51
C HIS A 92 -6.84 21.01 -13.44
N ASP A 93 -6.04 21.95 -12.92
CA ASP A 93 -5.30 22.89 -13.77
C ASP A 93 -4.19 22.15 -14.54
N SER A 94 -4.55 21.72 -15.75
CA SER A 94 -3.68 20.97 -16.66
C SER A 94 -2.59 21.83 -17.33
N LYS A 95 -2.61 23.16 -17.15
CA LYS A 95 -1.66 24.09 -17.81
C LYS A 95 -0.21 23.81 -17.44
N SER A 96 0.06 23.40 -16.20
CA SER A 96 1.40 23.07 -15.71
C SER A 96 2.03 21.85 -16.41
N TYR A 97 1.22 20.99 -17.06
CA TYR A 97 1.67 19.74 -17.67
C TYR A 97 1.87 19.83 -19.19
N ALA A 98 1.59 20.97 -19.82
CA ALA A 98 1.75 21.14 -21.27
C ALA A 98 3.20 20.91 -21.74
N LYS A 99 4.18 21.27 -20.91
CA LYS A 99 5.62 21.10 -21.18
C LYS A 99 6.07 19.62 -21.18
N LEU A 100 5.31 18.71 -20.56
CA LEU A 100 5.64 17.28 -20.54
C LEU A 100 5.47 16.59 -21.91
N LYS A 101 4.87 17.27 -22.90
CA LYS A 101 4.82 16.77 -24.28
C LYS A 101 6.22 16.64 -24.90
N THR A 102 7.15 17.48 -24.49
CA THR A 102 8.49 17.60 -25.09
C THR A 102 9.62 17.39 -24.09
N THR A 103 9.34 17.45 -22.78
CA THR A 103 10.34 17.31 -21.72
C THR A 103 9.96 16.16 -20.79
N MET A 104 10.61 15.01 -20.95
CA MET A 104 10.40 13.82 -20.14
C MET A 104 11.11 13.95 -18.79
N ARG A 105 10.45 13.61 -17.67
CA ARG A 105 11.05 13.72 -16.34
C ARG A 105 11.92 12.50 -16.02
N PRO A 106 13.18 12.68 -15.58
CA PRO A 106 14.00 11.58 -15.08
C PRO A 106 13.32 10.84 -13.93
N GLY A 107 13.38 9.50 -13.94
CA GLY A 107 12.76 8.65 -12.91
C GLY A 107 11.24 8.48 -13.04
N HIS A 108 10.58 9.11 -14.01
CA HIS A 108 9.15 8.93 -14.29
C HIS A 108 8.90 8.04 -15.51
N SER A 109 7.65 7.59 -15.63
CA SER A 109 7.19 6.74 -16.73
C SER A 109 7.01 7.47 -18.07
N ASP A 110 7.33 8.76 -18.16
CA ASP A 110 6.94 9.61 -19.30
C ASP A 110 7.43 9.04 -20.64
N TYR A 111 8.74 8.72 -20.74
CA TYR A 111 9.34 8.12 -21.93
C TYR A 111 8.87 6.68 -22.21
N PRO A 112 8.97 5.72 -21.28
CA PRO A 112 8.55 4.34 -21.56
C PRO A 112 7.04 4.24 -21.87
N ALA A 113 6.19 5.06 -21.24
CA ALA A 113 4.78 5.14 -21.60
C ALA A 113 4.59 5.69 -23.02
N TYR A 114 5.26 6.78 -23.37
CA TYR A 114 5.22 7.35 -24.72
C TYR A 114 5.55 6.31 -25.80
N VAL A 115 6.61 5.53 -25.58
CA VAL A 115 7.02 4.45 -26.50
C VAL A 115 5.99 3.32 -26.51
N LYS A 116 5.65 2.76 -25.34
CA LYS A 116 4.74 1.60 -25.21
C LYS A 116 3.36 1.86 -25.81
N TYR A 117 2.80 3.05 -25.58
CA TYR A 117 1.47 3.42 -26.05
C TYR A 117 1.50 4.18 -27.37
N LYS A 118 2.64 4.19 -28.08
CA LYS A 118 2.76 4.87 -29.38
C LYS A 118 2.20 6.29 -29.33
N LYS A 119 2.56 7.05 -28.30
CA LYS A 119 2.17 8.46 -28.05
C LYS A 119 0.70 8.68 -27.63
N PHE A 120 -0.09 7.63 -27.40
CA PHE A 120 -1.50 7.72 -27.01
C PHE A 120 -1.75 7.69 -25.49
N ASN A 121 -0.71 7.66 -24.65
CA ASN A 121 -0.88 7.75 -23.21
C ASN A 121 -1.30 9.16 -22.77
N ASP A 122 -2.16 9.28 -21.76
CA ASP A 122 -2.39 10.57 -21.11
C ASP A 122 -1.12 10.99 -20.36
N HIS A 123 -0.45 12.03 -20.86
CA HIS A 123 0.76 12.57 -20.26
C HIS A 123 0.47 13.52 -19.08
N ARG A 124 -0.79 13.95 -18.89
CA ARG A 124 -1.17 14.92 -17.85
C ARG A 124 -1.09 14.27 -16.48
N GLY A 125 -0.27 14.84 -15.58
CA GLY A 125 -0.08 14.31 -14.23
C GLY A 125 0.40 12.85 -14.13
N GLY A 126 0.94 12.29 -15.21
CA GLY A 126 1.33 10.88 -15.32
C GLY A 126 0.19 9.93 -15.69
N GLY A 127 -1.03 10.40 -15.95
CA GLY A 127 -2.15 9.58 -16.42
C GLY A 127 -2.40 8.36 -15.53
N ARG A 128 -2.34 7.16 -16.15
CA ARG A 128 -2.48 5.85 -15.50
C ARG A 128 -1.32 5.47 -14.56
N PHE A 129 -0.15 6.08 -14.70
CA PHE A 129 1.05 5.82 -13.90
C PHE A 129 1.19 6.73 -12.67
N SER A 130 0.20 7.59 -12.46
CA SER A 130 0.22 8.56 -11.36
C SER A 130 0.06 7.90 -10.01
N GLY A 131 0.73 8.43 -8.99
CA GLY A 131 0.48 8.06 -7.59
C GLY A 131 -0.98 8.24 -7.15
N ARG A 132 -1.77 9.04 -7.87
CA ARG A 132 -3.23 9.18 -7.68
C ARG A 132 -3.96 7.84 -7.71
N LEU A 133 -3.51 6.88 -8.54
CA LEU A 133 -4.15 5.58 -8.66
C LEU A 133 -4.00 4.71 -7.41
N THR A 134 -3.09 5.05 -6.47
CA THR A 134 -3.06 4.38 -5.16
C THR A 134 -4.36 4.55 -4.37
N ALA A 135 -5.20 5.55 -4.69
CA ALA A 135 -6.54 5.68 -4.12
C ALA A 135 -7.39 4.42 -4.39
N THR A 136 -7.25 3.81 -5.57
CA THR A 136 -8.00 2.58 -5.92
C THR A 136 -7.55 1.39 -5.07
N TYR A 137 -6.26 1.36 -4.70
CA TYR A 137 -5.73 0.33 -3.81
C TYR A 137 -6.26 0.50 -2.39
N VAL A 138 -6.38 1.75 -1.94
CA VAL A 138 -6.93 2.06 -0.61
C VAL A 138 -8.43 1.74 -0.54
N MET A 139 -9.21 1.99 -1.60
CA MET A 139 -10.62 1.58 -1.67
C MET A 139 -10.79 0.06 -1.49
N GLY A 140 -10.14 -0.73 -2.35
CA GLY A 140 -10.21 -2.19 -2.27
C GLY A 140 -9.59 -2.74 -0.98
N GLY A 141 -8.46 -2.17 -0.57
CA GLY A 141 -7.74 -2.53 0.65
C GLY A 141 -8.53 -2.24 1.93
N ALA A 142 -9.35 -1.19 1.97
CA ALA A 142 -10.22 -0.91 3.12
C ALA A 142 -11.31 -1.99 3.27
N ILE A 143 -11.92 -2.42 2.17
CA ILE A 143 -12.91 -3.50 2.17
C ILE A 143 -12.24 -4.83 2.58
N ALA A 144 -11.10 -5.16 1.96
CA ALA A 144 -10.34 -6.37 2.28
C ALA A 144 -9.89 -6.39 3.76
N ARG A 145 -9.42 -5.24 4.28
CA ARG A 145 -9.06 -5.08 5.69
C ARG A 145 -10.24 -5.31 6.62
N LYS A 146 -11.42 -4.77 6.31
CA LYS A 146 -12.64 -4.97 7.11
C LYS A 146 -13.05 -6.45 7.09
N LEU A 147 -13.03 -7.07 5.92
CA LEU A 147 -13.34 -8.49 5.75
C LEU A 147 -12.39 -9.36 6.58
N LEU A 148 -11.08 -9.19 6.45
CA LEU A 148 -10.07 -9.94 7.19
C LEU A 148 -10.20 -9.75 8.71
N LYS A 149 -10.51 -8.52 9.15
CA LYS A 149 -10.70 -8.22 10.57
C LYS A 149 -11.91 -8.95 11.16
N VAL A 150 -13.04 -8.91 10.46
CA VAL A 150 -14.30 -9.51 10.94
C VAL A 150 -14.25 -11.05 10.88
N THR A 151 -13.63 -11.60 9.83
CA THR A 151 -13.63 -13.06 9.59
C THR A 151 -12.52 -13.80 10.31
N LEU A 152 -11.31 -13.21 10.38
CA LEU A 152 -10.11 -13.88 10.87
C LEU A 152 -9.47 -13.17 12.06
N GLY A 153 -9.97 -11.99 12.47
CA GLY A 153 -9.34 -11.19 13.53
C GLY A 153 -7.98 -10.60 13.13
N VAL A 154 -7.64 -10.64 11.84
CA VAL A 154 -6.37 -10.16 11.29
C VAL A 154 -6.28 -8.64 11.38
N GLU A 155 -5.12 -8.15 11.79
CA GLU A 155 -4.84 -6.71 11.90
C GLU A 155 -3.52 -6.36 11.23
N THR A 156 -3.57 -5.40 10.30
CA THR A 156 -2.38 -4.88 9.61
C THR A 156 -2.11 -3.44 10.01
N ASN A 157 -0.85 -3.15 10.37
CA ASN A 157 -0.35 -1.81 10.61
C ASN A 157 0.87 -1.57 9.74
N ALA A 158 0.99 -0.36 9.18
CA ALA A 158 2.14 0.03 8.39
C ALA A 158 2.68 1.37 8.87
N TYR A 159 4.01 1.50 8.91
CA TYR A 159 4.68 2.66 9.47
C TYR A 159 6.03 2.93 8.82
N THR A 160 6.49 4.17 8.90
CA THR A 160 7.77 4.58 8.34
C THR A 160 8.90 4.24 9.29
N CYS A 161 9.80 3.36 8.89
CA CYS A 161 10.98 2.98 9.67
C CYS A 161 12.27 3.71 9.21
N LYS A 162 12.31 4.21 7.97
CA LYS A 162 13.45 4.97 7.44
C LYS A 162 13.04 6.11 6.50
N ILE A 163 13.70 7.26 6.63
CA ILE A 163 13.67 8.35 5.63
C ILE A 163 15.10 8.84 5.43
N GLY A 164 15.60 8.76 4.20
CA GLY A 164 16.99 9.08 3.89
C GLY A 164 17.97 8.32 4.79
N LYS A 165 18.80 9.04 5.55
CA LYS A 165 19.79 8.48 6.50
C LYS A 165 19.25 8.25 7.92
N ILE A 166 17.99 8.61 8.18
CA ILE A 166 17.38 8.53 9.51
C ILE A 166 16.54 7.26 9.58
N GLU A 167 16.88 6.38 10.51
CA GLU A 167 16.34 5.02 10.60
C GLU A 167 16.05 4.62 12.05
N MET A 168 14.97 3.87 12.25
CA MET A 168 14.68 3.19 13.51
C MET A 168 15.65 2.02 13.69
N LYS A 169 16.15 1.83 14.91
CA LYS A 169 17.10 0.73 15.19
C LYS A 169 16.44 -0.62 15.42
N ASN A 170 15.20 -0.60 15.90
CA ASN A 170 14.46 -1.78 16.30
C ASN A 170 13.05 -1.74 15.70
N GLN A 171 12.45 -2.91 15.57
CA GLN A 171 11.05 -3.03 15.17
C GLN A 171 10.13 -2.34 16.18
N ALA A 172 9.03 -1.76 15.69
CA ALA A 172 8.04 -1.13 16.55
C ALA A 172 7.32 -2.18 17.43
N THR A 173 7.23 -1.88 18.72
CA THR A 173 6.42 -2.69 19.65
C THR A 173 4.93 -2.46 19.43
N GLN A 174 4.07 -3.37 19.89
CA GLN A 174 2.62 -3.22 19.83
C GLN A 174 2.12 -1.90 20.47
N GLN A 175 2.78 -1.43 21.53
CA GLN A 175 2.47 -0.15 22.14
C GLN A 175 2.85 1.03 21.23
N MET A 176 4.00 0.94 20.57
CA MET A 176 4.47 1.94 19.62
C MET A 176 3.56 2.04 18.39
N LEU A 177 2.93 0.95 17.93
CA LEU A 177 2.00 1.00 16.79
C LEU A 177 0.82 1.97 17.02
N LYS A 178 0.46 2.27 18.28
CA LYS A 178 -0.60 3.24 18.60
C LYS A 178 -0.23 4.69 18.24
N SER A 179 1.05 5.00 18.05
CA SER A 179 1.52 6.36 17.74
C SER A 179 1.71 6.63 16.23
N ILE A 180 1.46 5.64 15.36
CA ILE A 180 1.67 5.76 13.91
C ILE A 180 0.96 6.99 13.34
N TYR A 181 -0.29 7.24 13.75
CA TYR A 181 -1.09 8.34 13.20
C TYR A 181 -1.01 9.63 14.03
N THR A 182 -0.17 9.70 15.06
CA THR A 182 -0.02 10.91 15.89
C THR A 182 1.02 11.90 15.34
N ASN A 183 1.64 11.57 14.20
CA ASN A 183 2.66 12.41 13.57
C ASN A 183 2.62 12.30 12.04
N GLU A 184 3.12 13.33 11.36
CA GLU A 184 2.98 13.49 9.91
C GLU A 184 3.83 12.52 9.08
N VAL A 185 4.91 11.96 9.66
CA VAL A 185 5.81 11.02 8.96
C VAL A 185 5.48 9.56 9.24
N ARG A 186 4.49 9.30 10.11
CA ARG A 186 4.02 7.96 10.49
C ARG A 186 5.10 7.03 11.03
N CYS A 187 6.09 7.62 11.69
CA CYS A 187 7.11 6.87 12.42
C CYS A 187 6.65 6.71 13.87
N PRO A 188 6.60 5.50 14.42
CA PRO A 188 6.06 5.28 15.76
C PRO A 188 7.05 5.69 16.87
N GLU A 189 8.33 5.87 16.55
CA GLU A 189 9.35 6.40 17.46
C GLU A 189 9.42 7.93 17.37
N LYS A 190 8.89 8.63 18.39
CA LYS A 190 8.68 10.10 18.38
C LYS A 190 9.96 10.91 18.13
N THR A 191 11.09 10.49 18.72
CA THR A 191 12.40 11.14 18.56
C THR A 191 12.90 11.04 17.12
N ILE A 192 12.78 9.87 16.51
CA ILE A 192 13.16 9.59 15.13
C ILE A 192 12.20 10.29 14.16
N ALA A 193 10.90 10.28 14.44
CA ALA A 193 9.90 11.01 13.67
C ALA A 193 10.23 12.52 13.52
N GLY A 194 10.68 13.15 14.61
CA GLY A 194 11.12 14.56 14.57
C GLY A 194 12.33 14.78 13.66
N LYS A 195 13.31 13.88 13.71
CA LYS A 195 14.51 13.93 12.83
C LYS A 195 14.15 13.69 11.37
N MET A 196 13.29 12.72 11.09
CA MET A 196 12.76 12.44 9.76
C MET A 196 12.03 13.64 9.17
N LYS A 197 11.12 14.26 9.94
CA LYS A 197 10.41 15.48 9.53
C LYS A 197 11.38 16.60 9.17
N LYS A 198 12.39 16.86 10.00
CA LYS A 198 13.43 17.87 9.72
C LYS A 198 14.16 17.57 8.42
N SER A 199 14.58 16.32 8.20
CA SER A 199 15.26 15.89 6.98
C SER A 199 14.41 16.13 5.72
N ILE A 200 13.10 15.85 5.77
CA ILE A 200 12.18 16.12 4.65
C ILE A 200 12.10 17.62 4.36
N LEU A 201 11.93 18.45 5.40
CA LEU A 201 11.82 19.89 5.23
C LEU A 201 13.12 20.51 4.69
N ASP A 202 14.27 20.00 5.12
CA ASP A 202 15.57 20.45 4.64
C ASP A 202 15.80 20.07 3.17
N ALA A 203 15.43 18.85 2.75
CA ALA A 203 15.45 18.45 1.34
C ALA A 203 14.53 19.34 0.51
N ARG A 204 13.30 19.58 0.99
CA ARG A 204 12.32 20.45 0.33
C ARG A 204 12.83 21.88 0.13
N LYS A 205 13.46 22.48 1.15
CA LYS A 205 14.05 23.83 1.05
C LYS A 205 15.14 23.91 -0.04
N LYS A 206 15.82 22.80 -0.31
CA LYS A 206 16.85 22.68 -1.34
C LYS A 206 16.29 22.29 -2.72
N GLY A 207 14.98 22.15 -2.86
CA GLY A 207 14.36 21.68 -4.11
C GLY A 207 14.62 20.20 -4.41
N ASP A 208 14.93 19.41 -3.38
CA ASP A 208 15.28 17.98 -3.48
C ASP A 208 14.23 17.08 -2.79
N SER A 209 14.41 15.77 -2.88
CA SER A 209 13.50 14.75 -2.36
C SER A 209 14.24 13.63 -1.61
N LEU A 210 13.50 12.84 -0.84
CA LEU A 210 14.04 11.70 -0.10
C LEU A 210 13.16 10.46 -0.32
N GLY A 211 13.80 9.30 -0.41
CA GLY A 211 13.14 8.00 -0.27
C GLY A 211 13.04 7.55 1.19
N GLY A 212 12.51 6.35 1.38
CA GLY A 212 12.37 5.75 2.70
C GLY A 212 12.03 4.27 2.65
N ILE A 213 11.88 3.67 3.83
CA ILE A 213 11.44 2.30 4.03
C ILE A 213 10.19 2.34 4.91
N ILE A 214 9.17 1.60 4.47
CA ILE A 214 7.93 1.36 5.20
C ILE A 214 7.94 -0.09 5.65
N GLU A 215 7.66 -0.32 6.92
CA GLU A 215 7.42 -1.65 7.44
C GLU A 215 5.90 -1.88 7.59
N SER A 216 5.43 -3.06 7.21
CA SER A 216 4.06 -3.50 7.43
C SER A 216 4.06 -4.77 8.29
N VAL A 217 3.32 -4.74 9.39
CA VAL A 217 3.16 -5.86 10.32
C VAL A 217 1.71 -6.29 10.31
N THR A 218 1.48 -7.58 10.05
CA THR A 218 0.15 -8.17 10.09
C THR A 218 0.14 -9.27 11.15
N ASN A 219 -0.80 -9.16 12.10
CA ASN A 219 -0.92 -10.07 13.24
C ASN A 219 -2.15 -10.99 13.08
N ASN A 220 -2.13 -12.11 13.79
CA ASN A 220 -3.21 -13.11 13.83
C ASN A 220 -3.48 -13.77 12.47
N ILE A 221 -2.44 -13.95 11.66
CA ILE A 221 -2.58 -14.67 10.40
C ILE A 221 -2.80 -16.16 10.72
N PRO A 222 -3.86 -16.80 10.20
CA PRO A 222 -4.00 -18.25 10.32
C PRO A 222 -2.78 -18.98 9.75
N ILE A 223 -2.37 -20.08 10.37
CA ILE A 223 -1.31 -20.95 9.84
C ILE A 223 -1.80 -21.59 8.54
N GLY A 224 -0.93 -21.64 7.53
CA GLY A 224 -1.19 -22.36 6.27
C GLY A 224 -1.83 -21.53 5.16
N LEU A 225 -1.84 -20.19 5.25
CA LEU A 225 -2.22 -19.32 4.13
C LEU A 225 -1.06 -19.17 3.14
N GLY A 226 -1.36 -19.37 1.86
CA GLY A 226 -0.39 -19.33 0.76
C GLY A 226 -0.30 -20.69 0.06
N GLU A 227 0.31 -20.70 -1.12
CA GLU A 227 0.50 -21.91 -1.92
C GLU A 227 2.00 -22.13 -2.24
N PRO A 228 2.41 -23.33 -2.65
CA PRO A 228 3.79 -23.54 -3.09
C PRO A 228 4.15 -22.76 -4.37
N ILE A 229 5.44 -22.42 -4.49
CA ILE A 229 6.16 -22.05 -5.73
C ILE A 229 5.68 -20.76 -6.43
N PHE A 230 4.51 -20.76 -7.08
CA PHE A 230 4.05 -19.64 -7.92
C PHE A 230 2.90 -18.82 -7.33
N SER A 231 2.36 -19.27 -6.20
CA SER A 231 1.29 -18.58 -5.48
C SER A 231 1.59 -18.53 -3.97
N SER A 232 2.88 -18.48 -3.64
CA SER A 232 3.31 -18.25 -2.26
C SER A 232 2.83 -16.90 -1.76
N LEU A 233 2.65 -16.82 -0.44
CA LEU A 233 2.21 -15.59 0.21
C LEU A 233 3.18 -14.44 -0.09
N GLU A 234 4.49 -14.70 -0.08
CA GLU A 234 5.51 -13.73 -0.48
C GLU A 234 5.38 -13.31 -1.95
N SER A 235 5.04 -14.23 -2.86
CA SER A 235 4.89 -13.94 -4.29
C SER A 235 3.70 -13.00 -4.53
N GLU A 236 2.53 -13.29 -3.95
CA GLU A 236 1.34 -12.47 -4.10
C GLU A 236 1.49 -11.10 -3.42
N LEU A 237 2.07 -11.08 -2.21
CA LEU A 237 2.38 -9.82 -1.52
C LEU A 237 3.38 -8.99 -2.31
N SER A 238 4.45 -9.59 -2.84
CA SER A 238 5.45 -8.89 -3.64
C SER A 238 4.83 -8.27 -4.88
N LYS A 239 3.98 -9.01 -5.60
CA LYS A 239 3.24 -8.49 -6.76
C LYS A 239 2.39 -7.28 -6.42
N ALA A 240 1.66 -7.33 -5.30
CA ALA A 240 0.86 -6.21 -4.82
C ALA A 240 1.73 -5.00 -4.42
N ILE A 241 2.83 -5.23 -3.71
CA ILE A 241 3.74 -4.19 -3.22
C ILE A 241 4.46 -3.50 -4.39
N TYR A 242 4.96 -4.25 -5.37
CA TYR A 242 5.56 -3.67 -6.59
C TYR A 242 4.58 -2.93 -7.49
N SER A 243 3.27 -3.10 -7.28
CA SER A 243 2.24 -2.31 -7.97
C SER A 243 2.11 -0.89 -7.39
N ILE A 244 2.74 -0.60 -6.24
CA ILE A 244 2.82 0.74 -5.66
C ILE A 244 3.92 1.54 -6.37
N PRO A 245 3.60 2.72 -6.94
CA PRO A 245 4.62 3.53 -7.61
C PRO A 245 5.80 3.88 -6.69
N ALA A 246 7.00 3.93 -7.28
CA ALA A 246 8.29 4.20 -6.63
C ALA A 246 8.86 3.09 -5.73
N VAL A 247 8.16 1.97 -5.51
CA VAL A 247 8.75 0.79 -4.85
C VAL A 247 9.87 0.20 -5.72
N LYS A 248 11.03 -0.04 -5.11
CA LYS A 248 12.23 -0.61 -5.76
C LYS A 248 12.77 -1.88 -5.10
N GLY A 249 12.22 -2.27 -3.95
CA GLY A 249 12.62 -3.45 -3.20
C GLY A 249 11.53 -3.85 -2.21
N VAL A 250 11.48 -5.13 -1.88
CA VAL A 250 10.61 -5.72 -0.85
C VAL A 250 11.42 -6.77 -0.13
N GLU A 251 11.22 -6.89 1.18
CA GLU A 251 11.85 -7.91 2.01
C GLU A 251 10.86 -8.40 3.07
N PHE A 252 11.02 -9.65 3.49
CA PHE A 252 10.17 -10.31 4.49
C PHE A 252 11.05 -10.81 5.63
N GLY A 253 10.57 -10.66 6.86
CA GLY A 253 11.30 -11.10 8.05
C GLY A 253 12.65 -10.39 8.21
N SER A 254 13.72 -11.17 8.37
CA SER A 254 15.10 -10.66 8.43
C SER A 254 15.59 -10.10 7.10
N GLY A 255 14.88 -10.38 6.00
CA GLY A 255 15.11 -9.76 4.72
C GLY A 255 16.55 -9.90 4.23
N PHE A 256 17.11 -8.81 3.71
CA PHE A 256 18.50 -8.82 3.22
C PHE A 256 19.51 -9.03 4.35
N SER A 257 19.21 -8.62 5.58
CA SER A 257 20.09 -8.85 6.74
C SER A 257 20.21 -10.34 7.11
N GLY A 258 19.25 -11.17 6.69
CA GLY A 258 19.33 -12.62 6.82
C GLY A 258 20.48 -13.24 6.02
N SER A 259 20.90 -12.60 4.92
CA SER A 259 21.99 -13.09 4.07
C SER A 259 23.37 -13.00 4.73
N GLU A 260 23.50 -12.22 5.81
CA GLU A 260 24.72 -12.02 6.58
C GLU A 260 24.84 -12.99 7.78
N LYS A 261 23.81 -13.83 8.03
CA LYS A 261 23.70 -14.68 9.22
C LYS A 261 23.97 -16.16 8.90
N TYR A 262 24.52 -16.88 9.88
CA TYR A 262 24.54 -18.35 9.83
C TYR A 262 23.12 -18.92 10.03
N GLY A 263 22.87 -20.12 9.53
CA GLY A 263 21.59 -20.82 9.73
C GLY A 263 21.24 -20.99 11.21
N SER A 264 22.23 -21.22 12.09
CA SER A 264 22.03 -21.28 13.54
C SER A 264 21.53 -19.97 14.17
N GLN A 265 21.71 -18.83 13.49
CA GLN A 265 21.28 -17.50 13.93
C GLN A 265 19.97 -17.07 13.26
N ASN A 266 19.73 -17.51 12.02
CA ASN A 266 18.54 -17.12 11.25
C ASN A 266 17.36 -18.07 11.42
N ASN A 267 17.59 -19.35 11.75
CA ASN A 267 16.50 -20.32 11.87
C ASN A 267 15.61 -20.04 13.08
N ASP A 268 14.30 -19.95 12.84
CA ASP A 268 13.29 -19.78 13.88
C ASP A 268 12.96 -21.14 14.52
N SER A 269 13.57 -21.42 15.68
CA SER A 269 13.32 -22.67 16.40
C SER A 269 11.90 -22.74 16.95
N TYR A 270 11.25 -23.90 16.76
CA TYR A 270 9.94 -24.17 17.35
C TYR A 270 10.02 -24.37 18.87
N THR A 271 8.94 -24.01 19.55
CA THR A 271 8.72 -24.26 20.97
C THR A 271 7.23 -24.43 21.24
N PHE A 272 6.88 -24.95 22.41
CA PHE A 272 5.49 -25.17 22.80
C PHE A 272 5.08 -24.12 23.83
N ARG A 273 4.01 -23.36 23.56
CA ARG A 273 3.44 -22.39 24.50
C ARG A 273 1.93 -22.51 24.52
N ARG A 274 1.37 -22.71 25.72
CA ARG A 274 -0.10 -22.77 25.95
C ARG A 274 -0.83 -23.72 24.99
N GLY A 275 -0.28 -24.92 24.76
CA GLY A 275 -0.92 -25.90 23.88
C GLY A 275 -0.66 -25.71 22.38
N LYS A 276 0.13 -24.71 21.97
CA LYS A 276 0.39 -24.39 20.56
C LYS A 276 1.88 -24.43 20.25
N VAL A 277 2.21 -24.89 19.04
CA VAL A 277 3.55 -24.73 18.46
C VAL A 277 3.71 -23.28 18.04
N VAL A 278 4.81 -22.66 18.47
CA VAL A 278 5.18 -21.28 18.13
C VAL A 278 6.67 -21.21 17.83
N THR A 279 7.14 -20.15 17.18
CA THR A 279 8.57 -19.90 17.00
C THR A 279 9.14 -19.06 18.16
N LYS A 280 10.42 -19.25 18.49
CA LYS A 280 11.13 -18.43 19.49
C LYS A 280 11.47 -17.03 18.97
N THR A 281 11.69 -16.92 17.67
CA THR A 281 12.02 -15.70 16.91
C THR A 281 11.14 -15.64 15.66
N ASN A 282 11.19 -14.54 14.91
CA ASN A 282 10.43 -14.38 13.68
C ASN A 282 11.31 -13.84 12.54
N ASN A 283 12.49 -14.43 12.36
CA ASN A 283 13.39 -14.10 11.26
C ASN A 283 12.77 -14.44 9.90
N ALA A 284 11.86 -15.41 9.82
CA ALA A 284 11.10 -15.74 8.63
C ALA A 284 9.99 -14.72 8.31
N GLY A 285 9.67 -13.81 9.24
CA GLY A 285 8.65 -12.78 9.01
C GLY A 285 7.24 -13.32 8.87
N GLY A 286 6.94 -14.43 9.53
CA GLY A 286 5.62 -15.06 9.51
C GLY A 286 5.38 -15.99 8.32
N ILE A 287 6.36 -16.18 7.42
CA ILE A 287 6.20 -16.95 6.18
C ILE A 287 7.36 -17.95 6.03
N LEU A 288 7.05 -19.23 5.88
CA LEU A 288 8.06 -20.27 5.70
C LEU A 288 7.61 -21.23 4.59
N GLY A 289 8.46 -21.48 3.59
CA GLY A 289 8.08 -22.31 2.45
C GLY A 289 6.94 -21.72 1.62
N GLY A 290 6.73 -20.39 1.70
CA GLY A 290 5.66 -19.70 1.00
C GLY A 290 4.29 -19.70 1.68
N ILE A 291 4.18 -20.28 2.87
CA ILE A 291 2.94 -20.34 3.67
C ILE A 291 3.12 -19.65 5.02
N SER A 292 2.03 -19.11 5.56
CA SER A 292 2.05 -18.47 6.88
C SER A 292 2.30 -19.47 8.01
N ASN A 293 3.11 -19.08 9.00
CA ASN A 293 3.45 -19.91 10.15
C ASN A 293 2.81 -19.45 11.49
N GLY A 294 1.98 -18.40 11.47
CA GLY A 294 1.13 -17.96 12.59
C GLY A 294 1.47 -16.60 13.16
#